data_AF-A0A350UIC7-F1
#
_entry.id   AF-A0A350UIC7-F1
#
_cell.length_a   1.000
_cell.length_b   1.000
_cell.length_c   1.000
_cell.angle_alpha   90.00
_cell.angle_beta   90.00
_cell.angle_gamma   90.00
#
_symmetry.space_group_name_H-M   'P 1'
#
loop_
_entity.id
_entity.type
_entity.pdbx_description
1 polymer ?
#
loop_
_entity_poly.entity_id
_entity_poly.type
_entity_poly.pdbx_seq_one_letter_code
_entity_poly.pdbx_strand_id
1 'polypeptide(L)'
;MHRRHFLSLCASAPLSAARRGPTAFPAWTDDDIDRILADSPWAAWLTVPIEKPPTRTEVYLVVRWKSALPVRQALALAEFGHKQLDDSRAVELLNRKPANLELQIAGFPALLFTGRAPDLESQLRRTARVSVPGQPPAPPESVAVPPHGNHLMAELTFPRFASLTPADQSIRLSATVDGARIEREFKLKEMLYQGRLEV
;
A
#
# COMPACT_ATOMS: atom_id res chain seq x y z
N MET A 1 42.50 -56.68 -19.77
CA MET A 1 42.42 -55.44 -18.98
C MET A 1 41.37 -54.53 -19.60
N HIS A 2 40.13 -54.52 -19.08
CA HIS A 2 39.07 -53.65 -19.60
C HIS A 2 38.55 -52.72 -18.49
N ARG A 3 38.84 -51.43 -18.62
CA ARG A 3 38.32 -50.35 -17.79
C ARG A 3 36.89 -50.03 -18.23
N ARG A 4 35.91 -50.18 -17.33
CA ARG A 4 34.53 -49.70 -17.51
C ARG A 4 34.42 -48.32 -16.87
N HIS A 5 34.09 -47.32 -17.68
CA HIS A 5 33.75 -45.98 -17.22
C HIS A 5 32.30 -45.96 -16.70
N PHE A 6 32.12 -45.58 -15.45
CA PHE A 6 30.81 -45.25 -14.86
C PHE A 6 30.53 -43.77 -15.16
N LEU A 7 29.56 -43.49 -16.03
CA LEU A 7 28.99 -42.16 -16.21
C LEU A 7 27.89 -41.97 -15.15
N SER A 8 28.15 -41.11 -14.18
CA SER A 8 27.17 -40.65 -13.20
C SER A 8 26.30 -39.58 -13.85
N LEU A 9 25.02 -39.88 -14.09
CA LEU A 9 24.02 -38.89 -14.46
C LEU A 9 23.58 -38.12 -13.21
N CYS A 10 23.95 -36.84 -13.12
CA CYS A 10 23.26 -35.90 -12.25
C CYS A 10 21.86 -35.64 -12.79
N ALA A 11 20.84 -36.18 -12.11
CA ALA A 11 19.45 -35.83 -12.36
C ALA A 11 19.18 -34.42 -11.82
N SER A 12 19.19 -33.43 -12.69
CA SER A 12 18.74 -32.07 -12.39
C SER A 12 17.22 -32.09 -12.22
N ALA A 13 16.73 -32.06 -10.98
CA ALA A 13 15.31 -31.86 -10.72
C ALA A 13 14.92 -30.42 -11.12
N PRO A 14 13.89 -30.21 -11.96
CA PRO A 14 13.39 -28.88 -12.23
C PRO A 14 12.73 -28.33 -10.95
N LEU A 15 13.19 -27.15 -10.49
CA LEU A 15 12.44 -26.34 -9.54
C LEU A 15 11.05 -26.11 -10.13
N SER A 16 10.04 -26.80 -9.59
CA SER A 16 8.65 -26.47 -9.84
C SER A 16 8.39 -25.09 -9.27
N ALA A 17 8.46 -24.07 -10.13
CA ALA A 17 7.85 -22.78 -9.86
C ALA A 17 6.38 -23.04 -9.57
N ALA A 18 5.96 -22.88 -8.30
CA ALA A 18 4.58 -23.02 -7.89
C ALA A 18 3.70 -22.21 -8.86
N ARG A 19 2.84 -22.94 -9.58
CA ARG A 19 1.94 -22.39 -10.60
C ARG A 19 1.09 -21.32 -9.93
N ARG A 20 1.31 -20.05 -10.30
CA ARG A 20 0.55 -18.90 -9.77
C ARG A 20 -0.87 -19.01 -10.31
N GLY A 21 -1.82 -19.43 -9.48
CA GLY A 21 -3.23 -19.22 -9.79
C GLY A 21 -3.54 -17.72 -9.79
N PRO A 22 -4.50 -17.26 -10.61
CA PRO A 22 -5.02 -15.90 -10.48
C PRO A 22 -5.56 -15.71 -9.06
N THR A 23 -5.26 -14.56 -8.45
CA THR A 23 -5.76 -14.19 -7.11
C THR A 23 -7.24 -13.92 -7.23
N ALA A 24 -8.06 -14.95 -7.04
CA ALA A 24 -9.52 -14.82 -7.05
C ALA A 24 -9.97 -13.78 -6.01
N PHE A 25 -11.06 -13.08 -6.32
CA PHE A 25 -11.67 -12.18 -5.35
C PHE A 25 -12.20 -12.99 -4.15
N PRO A 26 -11.95 -12.53 -2.92
CA PRO A 26 -12.56 -13.12 -1.75
C PRO A 26 -14.07 -12.83 -1.73
N ALA A 27 -14.85 -13.74 -1.14
CA ALA A 27 -16.28 -13.52 -0.90
C ALA A 27 -16.52 -12.61 0.32
N TRP A 28 -15.86 -11.45 0.34
CA TRP A 28 -15.98 -10.44 1.39
C TRP A 28 -17.33 -9.73 1.35
N THR A 29 -17.86 -9.41 2.51
CA THR A 29 -19.01 -8.50 2.66
C THR A 29 -18.57 -7.04 2.53
N ASP A 30 -19.52 -6.10 2.49
CA ASP A 30 -19.20 -4.67 2.52
C ASP A 30 -18.47 -4.28 3.82
N ASP A 31 -18.86 -4.86 4.96
CA ASP A 31 -18.18 -4.67 6.25
C ASP A 31 -16.73 -5.18 6.21
N ASP A 32 -16.47 -6.30 5.52
CA ASP A 32 -15.11 -6.81 5.34
C ASP A 32 -14.27 -5.86 4.49
N ILE A 33 -14.85 -5.28 3.44
CA ILE A 33 -14.20 -4.31 2.56
C ILE A 33 -13.82 -3.07 3.36
N ASP A 34 -14.76 -2.48 4.10
CA ASP A 34 -14.53 -1.30 4.93
C ASP A 34 -13.44 -1.53 5.97
N ARG A 35 -13.49 -2.70 6.63
CA ARG A 35 -12.46 -3.12 7.59
C ARG A 35 -11.08 -3.23 6.92
N ILE A 36 -10.97 -3.90 5.76
CA ILE A 36 -9.69 -3.99 5.05
C ILE A 36 -9.15 -2.60 4.67
N LEU A 37 -10.05 -1.72 4.24
CA LEU A 37 -9.71 -0.38 3.75
C LEU A 37 -9.39 0.64 4.84
N ALA A 38 -9.76 0.40 6.10
CA ALA A 38 -9.65 1.40 7.16
C ALA A 38 -9.17 0.89 8.53
N ASP A 39 -9.32 -0.41 8.82
CA ASP A 39 -8.96 -1.04 10.10
C ASP A 39 -8.36 -2.43 9.88
N SER A 40 -7.14 -2.45 9.34
CA SER A 40 -6.41 -3.69 9.02
C SER A 40 -4.90 -3.52 9.23
N PRO A 41 -4.10 -4.60 9.15
CA PRO A 41 -2.65 -4.47 9.16
C PRO A 41 -2.08 -3.55 8.06
N TRP A 42 -2.85 -3.33 6.99
CA TRP A 42 -2.49 -2.47 5.86
C TRP A 42 -3.14 -1.09 5.90
N ALA A 43 -4.08 -0.82 6.81
CA ALA A 43 -4.83 0.42 6.84
C ALA A 43 -5.21 0.82 8.26
N ALA A 44 -5.02 2.09 8.64
CA ALA A 44 -5.48 2.56 9.94
C ALA A 44 -5.89 4.02 9.90
N TRP A 45 -6.85 4.35 10.77
CA TRP A 45 -7.23 5.72 11.09
C TRP A 45 -6.13 6.44 11.89
N LEU A 46 -5.96 7.72 11.60
CA LEU A 46 -5.14 8.66 12.34
C LEU A 46 -5.99 9.90 12.65
N THR A 47 -5.90 10.40 13.88
CA THR A 47 -6.43 11.71 14.24
C THR A 47 -5.28 12.71 14.20
N VAL A 48 -5.36 13.69 13.32
CA VAL A 48 -4.30 14.64 13.06
C VAL A 48 -4.78 16.05 13.39
N PRO A 49 -4.15 16.73 14.37
CA PRO A 49 -4.48 18.12 14.67
C PRO A 49 -3.87 19.03 13.59
N ILE A 50 -4.72 19.68 12.81
CA ILE A 50 -4.31 20.70 11.85
C ILE A 50 -4.41 22.07 12.51
N GLU A 51 -3.29 22.78 12.57
CA GLU A 51 -3.20 24.12 13.15
C GLU A 51 -3.32 25.16 12.03
N LYS A 52 -4.49 25.78 11.89
CA LYS A 52 -4.70 26.93 11.01
C LYS A 52 -5.32 28.08 11.80
N PRO A 53 -4.55 29.14 12.12
CA PRO A 53 -5.08 30.27 12.88
C PRO A 53 -6.39 30.82 12.25
N PRO A 54 -7.45 31.07 13.05
CA PRO A 54 -7.51 30.98 14.52
C PRO A 54 -7.91 29.60 15.09
N THR A 55 -8.12 28.59 14.26
CA THR A 55 -8.72 27.29 14.66
C THR A 55 -7.71 26.14 14.68
N ARG A 56 -7.76 25.33 15.74
CA ARG A 56 -7.18 23.99 15.77
C ARG A 56 -8.30 23.00 15.47
N THR A 57 -8.18 22.26 14.38
CA THR A 57 -9.19 21.29 13.95
C THR A 57 -8.57 19.90 13.89
N GLU A 58 -9.23 18.92 14.49
CA GLU A 58 -8.84 17.52 14.34
C GLU A 58 -9.43 16.97 13.04
N VAL A 59 -8.58 16.27 12.28
CA VAL A 59 -8.97 15.62 11.04
C VAL A 59 -8.71 14.13 11.17
N TYR A 60 -9.68 13.33 10.73
CA TYR A 60 -9.55 11.88 10.66
C TYR A 60 -9.04 11.49 9.27
N LEU A 61 -7.87 10.87 9.23
CA LEU A 61 -7.25 10.38 8.00
C LEU A 61 -7.17 8.86 8.04
N VAL A 62 -7.25 8.21 6.88
CA VAL A 62 -6.86 6.80 6.73
C VAL A 62 -5.54 6.75 5.99
N VAL A 63 -4.53 6.11 6.58
CA VAL A 63 -3.29 5.77 5.87
C VAL A 63 -3.32 4.30 5.54
N ARG A 64 -3.17 3.96 4.27
CA ARG A 64 -3.18 2.57 3.81
C ARG A 64 -2.14 2.22 2.77
N TRP A 65 -1.76 0.96 2.77
CA TRP A 65 -0.82 0.35 1.84
C TRP A 65 -1.55 -0.08 0.56
N LYS A 66 -1.74 0.85 -0.37
CA LYS A 66 -2.52 0.67 -1.60
C LYS A 66 -1.97 -0.46 -2.49
N SER A 67 -0.66 -0.70 -2.50
CA SER A 67 -0.03 -1.76 -3.29
C SER A 67 -0.34 -3.18 -2.79
N ALA A 68 -0.72 -3.35 -1.52
CA ALA A 68 -0.97 -4.65 -0.92
C ALA A 68 -2.17 -5.35 -1.60
N LEU A 69 -2.02 -6.64 -1.94
CA LEU A 69 -3.09 -7.41 -2.58
C LEU A 69 -4.46 -7.31 -1.88
N PRO A 70 -4.61 -7.50 -0.55
CA PRO A 70 -5.92 -7.41 0.09
C PRO A 70 -6.55 -6.02 -0.06
N VAL A 71 -5.73 -4.95 -0.02
CA VAL A 71 -6.20 -3.57 -0.23
C VAL A 71 -6.64 -3.36 -1.68
N ARG A 72 -5.88 -3.87 -2.67
CA ARG A 72 -6.28 -3.81 -4.09
C ARG A 72 -7.58 -4.57 -4.36
N GLN A 73 -7.73 -5.75 -3.75
CA GLN A 73 -8.97 -6.53 -3.82
C GLN A 73 -10.16 -5.76 -3.24
N ALA A 74 -9.99 -5.15 -2.06
CA ALA A 74 -11.03 -4.37 -1.42
C ALA A 74 -11.37 -3.10 -2.20
N LEU A 75 -10.38 -2.38 -2.75
CA LEU A 75 -10.62 -1.20 -3.60
C LEU A 75 -11.41 -1.57 -4.85
N ALA A 76 -11.05 -2.66 -5.53
CA ALA A 76 -11.78 -3.11 -6.70
C ALA A 76 -13.21 -3.56 -6.35
N LEU A 77 -13.40 -4.26 -5.23
CA LEU A 77 -14.74 -4.61 -4.75
C LEU A 77 -15.58 -3.36 -4.42
N ALA A 78 -14.98 -2.34 -3.78
CA ALA A 78 -15.66 -1.09 -3.46
C ALA A 78 -16.04 -0.27 -4.71
N GLU A 79 -15.20 -0.30 -5.75
CA GLU A 79 -15.43 0.46 -6.99
C GLU A 79 -16.41 -0.22 -7.94
N PHE A 80 -16.32 -1.54 -8.11
CA PHE A 80 -17.08 -2.29 -9.12
C PHE A 80 -18.23 -3.12 -8.54
N GLY A 81 -18.22 -3.39 -7.24
CA GLY A 81 -19.12 -4.33 -6.58
C GLY A 81 -18.88 -5.79 -6.99
N HIS A 82 -19.50 -6.72 -6.29
CA HIS A 82 -19.30 -8.17 -6.51
C HIS A 82 -19.76 -8.69 -7.87
N LYS A 83 -20.61 -7.95 -8.58
CA LYS A 83 -21.23 -8.37 -9.85
C LYS A 83 -20.43 -7.97 -11.09
N GLN A 84 -19.40 -7.14 -10.96
CA GLN A 84 -18.63 -6.61 -12.10
C GLN A 84 -17.14 -6.92 -11.98
N LEU A 85 -16.78 -7.98 -11.26
CA LEU A 85 -15.38 -8.39 -11.03
C LEU A 85 -14.70 -8.99 -12.27
N ASP A 86 -15.49 -9.33 -13.30
CA ASP A 86 -15.01 -9.74 -14.63
C ASP A 86 -14.71 -8.53 -15.53
N ASP A 87 -14.95 -7.29 -15.08
CA ASP A 87 -14.55 -6.06 -15.79
C ASP A 87 -13.02 -6.03 -15.95
N SER A 88 -12.54 -5.73 -17.15
CA SER A 88 -11.11 -5.73 -17.47
C SER A 88 -10.30 -4.80 -16.57
N ARG A 89 -10.89 -3.71 -16.06
CA ARG A 89 -10.26 -2.78 -15.12
C ARG A 89 -10.12 -3.38 -13.73
N ALA A 90 -11.14 -4.12 -13.26
CA ALA A 90 -11.07 -4.84 -11.98
C ALA A 90 -9.97 -5.92 -12.02
N VAL A 91 -9.86 -6.64 -13.15
CA VAL A 91 -8.82 -7.64 -13.39
C VAL A 91 -7.43 -7.01 -13.48
N GLU A 92 -7.30 -5.85 -14.12
CA GLU A 92 -6.04 -5.12 -14.21
C GLU A 92 -5.53 -4.68 -12.83
N LEU A 93 -6.41 -4.15 -11.97
CA LEU A 93 -6.08 -3.77 -10.60
C LEU A 93 -5.47 -4.94 -9.80
N LEU A 94 -5.94 -6.18 -10.02
CA LEU A 94 -5.43 -7.37 -9.35
C LEU A 94 -4.13 -7.91 -9.94
N ASN A 95 -4.04 -7.93 -11.26
CA ASN A 95 -2.89 -8.53 -11.95
C ASN A 95 -1.68 -7.60 -11.99
N ARG A 96 -1.88 -6.30 -11.78
CA ARG A 96 -0.78 -5.35 -11.63
C ARG A 96 0.05 -5.72 -10.41
N LYS A 97 1.31 -6.08 -10.66
CA LYS A 97 2.33 -6.17 -9.62
C LYS A 97 3.00 -4.80 -9.53
N PRO A 98 2.65 -3.97 -8.54
CA PRO A 98 3.25 -2.66 -8.43
C PRO A 98 4.77 -2.83 -8.24
N ALA A 99 5.54 -2.21 -9.14
CA ALA A 99 7.00 -2.20 -9.08
C ALA A 99 7.49 -1.40 -7.87
N ASN A 100 6.67 -0.46 -7.42
CA ASN A 100 6.93 0.49 -6.35
C ASN A 100 6.00 0.23 -5.15
N LEU A 101 6.34 0.84 -4.01
CA LEU A 101 5.46 0.85 -2.84
C LEU A 101 4.45 1.98 -3.02
N GLU A 102 3.17 1.65 -2.98
CA GLU A 102 2.10 2.63 -3.15
C GLU A 102 1.35 2.78 -1.83
N LEU A 103 1.42 3.98 -1.24
CA LEU A 103 0.63 4.35 -0.07
C LEU A 103 -0.45 5.36 -0.46
N GLN A 104 -1.51 5.38 0.32
CA GLN A 104 -2.58 6.36 0.17
C GLN A 104 -2.92 6.97 1.52
N ILE A 105 -3.13 8.28 1.54
CA ILE A 105 -3.66 9.03 2.69
C ILE A 105 -5.00 9.63 2.24
N ALA A 106 -6.10 9.13 2.82
CA ALA A 106 -7.45 9.56 2.49
C ALA A 106 -8.08 10.37 3.64
N GLY A 107 -9.06 11.21 3.31
CA GLY A 107 -9.88 11.91 4.32
C GLY A 107 -9.56 13.39 4.52
N PHE A 108 -8.64 13.98 3.73
CA PHE A 108 -8.36 15.41 3.83
C PHE A 108 -9.63 16.23 3.52
N PRO A 109 -10.14 17.08 4.43
CA PRO A 109 -11.38 17.81 4.21
C PRO A 109 -11.20 18.84 3.08
N ALA A 110 -11.96 18.72 1.99
CA ALA A 110 -11.77 19.60 0.84
C ALA A 110 -11.92 21.09 1.22
N LEU A 111 -12.78 21.43 2.18
CA LEU A 111 -12.96 22.81 2.67
C LEU A 111 -11.67 23.42 3.25
N LEU A 112 -10.83 22.63 3.92
CA LEU A 112 -9.56 23.11 4.47
C LEU A 112 -8.45 23.23 3.41
N PHE A 113 -8.66 22.59 2.26
CA PHE A 113 -7.70 22.47 1.17
C PHE A 113 -8.26 22.93 -0.18
N THR A 114 -9.33 23.74 -0.20
CA THR A 114 -10.02 24.15 -1.44
C THR A 114 -9.07 24.97 -2.31
N GLY A 115 -8.83 24.53 -3.54
CA GLY A 115 -7.83 25.14 -4.43
C GLY A 115 -6.37 24.90 -4.02
N ARG A 116 -6.13 24.08 -2.99
CA ARG A 116 -4.80 23.81 -2.40
C ARG A 116 -4.36 22.36 -2.54
N ALA A 117 -4.99 21.57 -3.42
CA ALA A 117 -4.46 20.26 -3.80
C ALA A 117 -2.98 20.35 -4.28
N PRO A 118 -2.58 21.36 -5.08
CA PRO A 118 -1.16 21.54 -5.44
C PRO A 118 -0.24 21.82 -4.25
N ASP A 119 -0.72 22.57 -3.25
CA ASP A 119 0.05 22.84 -2.03
C ASP A 119 0.21 21.56 -1.20
N LEU A 120 -0.86 20.78 -1.04
CA LEU A 120 -0.85 19.50 -0.34
C LEU A 120 0.12 18.52 -1.01
N GLU A 121 0.03 18.39 -2.34
CA GLU A 121 0.95 17.58 -3.13
C GLU A 121 2.40 18.03 -2.92
N SER A 122 2.66 19.34 -3.02
CA SER A 122 3.98 19.92 -2.84
C SER A 122 4.56 19.69 -1.44
N GLN A 123 3.73 19.79 -0.40
CA GLN A 123 4.15 19.54 0.98
C GLN A 123 4.50 18.06 1.17
N LEU A 124 3.61 17.15 0.77
CA LEU A 124 3.83 15.71 0.87
C LEU A 124 5.07 15.28 0.06
N ARG A 125 5.28 15.81 -1.14
CA ARG A 125 6.48 15.55 -1.94
C ARG A 125 7.77 15.93 -1.19
N ARG A 126 7.76 17.03 -0.45
CA ARG A 126 8.93 17.50 0.31
C ARG A 126 9.13 16.73 1.61
N THR A 127 8.05 16.44 2.35
CA THR A 127 8.11 15.99 3.74
C THR A 127 7.89 14.50 3.92
N ALA A 128 7.17 13.82 3.01
CA ALA A 128 6.84 12.42 3.18
C ALA A 128 8.09 11.54 3.07
N ARG A 129 8.24 10.59 3.99
CA ARG A 129 9.32 9.61 4.02
C ARG A 129 8.75 8.24 4.37
N VAL A 130 9.29 7.21 3.74
CA VAL A 130 9.13 5.83 4.21
C VAL A 130 10.47 5.37 4.77
N SER A 131 10.44 4.74 5.92
CA SER A 131 11.62 4.25 6.62
C SER A 131 11.45 2.80 7.04
N VAL A 132 12.54 2.05 6.96
CA VAL A 132 12.66 0.66 7.40
C VAL A 132 13.86 0.61 8.35
N PRO A 133 13.78 -0.08 9.50
CA PRO A 133 14.90 -0.21 10.42
C PRO A 133 16.18 -0.64 9.69
N GLY A 134 17.29 0.08 9.94
CA GLY A 134 18.58 -0.20 9.32
C GLY A 134 18.77 0.32 7.89
N GLN A 135 17.77 0.97 7.28
CA GLN A 135 17.88 1.58 5.95
C GLN A 135 17.68 3.10 6.02
N PRO A 136 18.30 3.89 5.12
CA PRO A 136 18.01 5.32 5.00
C PRO A 136 16.54 5.58 4.65
N PRO A 137 15.89 6.60 5.23
CA PRO A 137 14.53 6.97 4.82
C PRO A 137 14.46 7.39 3.35
N ALA A 138 13.50 6.84 2.61
CA ALA A 138 13.28 7.13 1.20
C ALA A 138 12.18 8.19 1.02
N PRO A 139 12.39 9.23 0.17
CA PRO A 139 11.32 10.14 -0.26
C PRO A 139 10.41 9.47 -1.31
N PRO A 140 9.21 10.03 -1.56
CA PRO A 140 8.37 9.56 -2.65
C PRO A 140 8.99 9.91 -4.01
N GLU A 141 8.89 8.99 -4.97
CA GLU A 141 9.18 9.24 -6.39
C GLU A 141 8.07 10.09 -7.02
N SER A 142 6.83 9.86 -6.61
CA SER A 142 5.69 10.65 -7.05
C SER A 142 4.66 10.84 -5.94
N VAL A 143 3.98 11.97 -6.00
CA VAL A 143 2.79 12.29 -5.20
C VAL A 143 1.74 12.80 -6.16
N ALA A 144 0.51 12.34 -6.01
CA ALA A 144 -0.65 12.85 -6.72
C ALA A 144 -1.78 13.09 -5.72
N VAL A 145 -2.56 14.16 -5.90
CA VAL A 145 -3.71 14.47 -5.03
C VAL A 145 -4.98 14.58 -5.88
N PRO A 146 -5.53 13.45 -6.36
CA PRO A 146 -6.78 13.48 -7.11
C PRO A 146 -7.95 13.98 -6.25
N PRO A 147 -8.92 14.69 -6.85
CA PRO A 147 -10.18 15.00 -6.17
C PRO A 147 -10.97 13.70 -5.94
N HIS A 148 -11.60 13.58 -4.76
CA HIS A 148 -12.43 12.43 -4.42
C HIS A 148 -13.68 12.83 -3.62
N GLY A 149 -14.75 13.16 -4.35
CA GLY A 149 -15.98 13.68 -3.73
C GLY A 149 -15.70 14.94 -2.91
N ASN A 150 -16.08 14.93 -1.64
CA ASN A 150 -15.89 16.04 -0.70
C ASN A 150 -14.57 15.99 0.09
N HIS A 151 -13.69 15.05 -0.26
CA HIS A 151 -12.38 14.89 0.37
C HIS A 151 -11.28 14.89 -0.70
N LEU A 152 -10.06 15.19 -0.27
CA LEU A 152 -8.87 14.92 -1.07
C LEU A 152 -8.25 13.60 -0.62
N MET A 153 -7.64 12.91 -1.58
CA MET A 153 -6.85 11.72 -1.35
C MET A 153 -5.46 11.98 -1.91
N ALA A 154 -4.42 11.66 -1.14
CA ALA A 154 -3.05 11.70 -1.60
C ALA A 154 -2.57 10.29 -1.91
N GLU A 155 -2.01 10.10 -3.09
CA GLU A 155 -1.35 8.86 -3.52
C GLU A 155 0.14 9.10 -3.56
N LEU A 156 0.91 8.28 -2.86
CA LEU A 156 2.34 8.41 -2.73
C LEU A 156 3.01 7.14 -3.24
N THR A 157 3.94 7.30 -4.18
CA THR A 157 4.75 6.20 -4.73
C THR A 157 6.16 6.31 -4.20
N PHE A 158 6.68 5.25 -3.59
CA PHE A 158 8.04 5.19 -3.05
C PHE A 158 8.85 4.10 -3.76
N PRO A 159 10.19 4.25 -3.81
CA PRO A 159 11.04 3.19 -4.33
C PRO A 159 10.86 1.92 -3.51
N ARG A 160 10.95 0.77 -4.15
CA ARG A 160 10.89 -0.51 -3.45
C ARG A 160 12.19 -0.73 -2.67
N PHE A 161 12.07 -1.03 -1.38
CA PHE A 161 13.22 -1.48 -0.59
C PHE A 161 13.68 -2.87 -1.06
N ALA A 162 14.96 -3.17 -0.89
CA ALA A 162 15.47 -4.51 -1.12
C ALA A 162 14.65 -5.53 -0.29
N SER A 163 14.35 -6.68 -0.89
CA SER A 163 13.51 -7.78 -0.38
C SER A 163 13.04 -7.65 1.08
N LEU A 164 11.95 -6.89 1.30
CA LEU A 164 11.32 -6.80 2.62
C LEU A 164 10.84 -8.17 3.06
N THR A 165 11.08 -8.47 4.33
CA THR A 165 10.71 -9.70 5.01
C THR A 165 9.99 -9.39 6.32
N PRO A 166 9.23 -10.35 6.88
CA PRO A 166 8.68 -10.18 8.23
C PRO A 166 9.72 -9.91 9.32
N ALA A 167 11.00 -10.25 9.09
CA ALA A 167 12.10 -10.04 10.04
C ALA A 167 12.52 -8.56 10.13
N ASP A 168 12.19 -7.74 9.12
CA ASP A 168 12.48 -6.30 9.10
C ASP A 168 11.56 -5.48 10.04
N GLN A 169 10.73 -6.18 10.82
CA GLN A 169 9.85 -5.70 11.90
C GLN A 169 8.72 -4.78 11.41
N SER A 170 9.06 -3.60 10.90
CA SER A 170 8.10 -2.54 10.58
C SER A 170 8.56 -1.66 9.44
N ILE A 171 7.59 -1.07 8.75
CA ILE A 171 7.80 0.03 7.81
C ILE A 171 7.02 1.25 8.30
N ARG A 172 7.63 2.43 8.30
CA ARG A 172 7.02 3.66 8.82
C ARG A 172 6.91 4.72 7.75
N LEU A 173 5.69 5.20 7.55
CA LEU A 173 5.40 6.46 6.85
C LEU A 173 5.48 7.61 7.86
N SER A 174 6.16 8.68 7.48
CA SER A 174 6.07 9.99 8.15
C SER A 174 5.87 11.09 7.12
N ALA A 175 5.09 12.12 7.45
CA ALA A 175 4.92 13.31 6.62
C ALA A 175 4.49 14.50 7.50
N THR A 176 4.64 15.71 6.96
CA THR A 176 4.16 16.94 7.60
C THR A 176 3.32 17.73 6.61
N VAL A 177 2.11 18.13 7.04
CA VAL A 177 1.16 18.94 6.26
C VAL A 177 0.62 20.06 7.15
N ASP A 178 0.79 21.31 6.76
CA ASP A 178 0.35 22.51 7.50
C ASP A 178 0.72 22.44 9.00
N GLY A 179 1.95 22.03 9.30
CA GLY A 179 2.48 21.85 10.66
C GLY A 179 2.05 20.56 11.36
N ALA A 180 1.02 19.88 10.87
CA ALA A 180 0.53 18.63 11.43
C ALA A 180 1.41 17.44 11.00
N ARG A 181 1.70 16.54 11.95
CA ARG A 181 2.48 15.32 11.69
C ARG A 181 1.54 14.16 11.37
N ILE A 182 1.83 13.48 10.28
CA ILE A 182 1.19 12.22 9.89
C ILE A 182 2.26 11.14 10.06
N GLU A 183 2.07 10.25 11.04
CA GLU A 183 3.01 9.16 11.29
C GLU A 183 2.24 7.85 11.40
N ARG A 184 2.64 6.85 10.61
CA ARG A 184 2.05 5.51 10.65
C ARG A 184 3.12 4.45 10.52
N GLU A 185 3.13 3.53 11.47
CA GLU A 185 3.95 2.34 11.45
C GLU A 185 3.09 1.12 11.08
N PHE A 186 3.59 0.31 10.14
CA PHE A 186 2.97 -0.94 9.71
C PHE A 186 3.90 -2.10 10.09
N LYS A 187 3.37 -3.06 10.85
CA LYS A 187 4.14 -4.21 11.33
C LYS A 187 4.15 -5.30 10.27
N LEU A 188 5.31 -5.59 9.71
CA LEU A 188 5.45 -6.50 8.56
C LEU A 188 4.98 -7.92 8.89
N LYS A 189 5.16 -8.37 10.14
CA LYS A 189 4.65 -9.67 10.60
C LYS A 189 3.12 -9.78 10.58
N GLU A 190 2.41 -8.66 10.65
CA GLU A 190 0.94 -8.59 10.64
C GLU A 190 0.41 -8.39 9.22
N MET A 191 1.24 -7.89 8.29
CA MET A 191 0.92 -7.68 6.87
C MET A 191 1.06 -8.97 6.03
N LEU A 192 0.77 -10.13 6.63
CA LEU A 192 0.73 -11.40 5.94
C LEU A 192 -0.67 -11.66 5.41
N TYR A 193 -0.79 -11.89 4.10
CA TYR A 193 -2.02 -12.32 3.46
C TYR A 193 -1.75 -13.61 2.69
N GLN A 194 -2.57 -14.64 2.94
CA GLN A 194 -2.39 -15.97 2.34
C GLN A 194 -0.95 -16.52 2.52
N GLY A 195 -0.36 -16.27 3.70
CA GLY A 195 1.00 -16.72 4.06
C GLY A 195 2.14 -15.94 3.41
N ARG A 196 1.85 -14.78 2.77
CA ARG A 196 2.85 -13.95 2.09
C ARG A 196 2.80 -12.52 2.60
N LEU A 197 3.97 -11.89 2.65
CA LEU A 197 4.07 -10.46 2.93
C LEU A 197 3.50 -9.67 1.74
N GLU A 198 2.49 -8.85 2.00
CA GLU A 198 1.86 -7.98 1.01
C GLU A 198 2.20 -6.52 1.30
N VAL A 199 3.09 -5.95 0.46
CA VAL A 199 3.58 -4.57 0.49
C VAL A 199 3.77 -4.03 -0.91
#